data_AF-A0A6A7LGB1-F1
#
_entry.id   AF-A0A6A7LGB1-F1
#
_cell.length_a   1.000
_cell.length_b   1.000
_cell.length_c   1.000
_cell.angle_alpha   90.00
_cell.angle_beta   90.00
_cell.angle_gamma   90.00
#
_symmetry.space_group_name_H-M   'P 1'
#
loop_
_entity.id
_entity.type
_entity.pdbx_description
1 polymer ?
#
loop_
_entity_poly.entity_id
_entity_poly.type
_entity_poly.pdbx_seq_one_letter_code
_entity_poly.pdbx_strand_id
1 'polypeptide(L)'
;MSLEKLGEVRIMTIDQQQIYGPDAGIPSPFTRQLYRRAFRRFLRYLDMEGKQAALLQQDHKLIESQIIGYIHFLSEVRKYGRYSFHPPLAAIFHFYEMNDILLNKRKITRFIPADDSDKSADSAATNGDRAYTHEEIHQIIVLLQDIYH
;
A
#
# COMPACT_ATOMS: atom_id res chain seq x y z
N MET A 1 34.94 24.59 22.49
CA MET A 1 33.94 24.93 23.53
C MET A 1 33.22 26.17 23.06
N SER A 2 31.93 26.21 22.75
CA SER A 2 30.82 25.24 22.73
C SER A 2 29.78 25.87 21.78
N LEU A 3 29.30 25.11 20.79
CA LEU A 3 27.91 24.62 20.69
C LEU A 3 26.87 25.74 20.69
N GLU A 4 26.30 26.04 19.51
CA GLU A 4 24.85 25.93 19.26
C GLU A 4 24.63 25.62 17.76
N LYS A 5 24.59 24.32 17.43
CA LYS A 5 23.78 23.82 16.32
C LYS A 5 22.32 23.93 16.75
N LEU A 6 21.40 24.24 15.84
CA LEU A 6 20.20 23.42 15.56
C LEU A 6 19.31 24.08 14.50
N GLY A 7 19.34 23.50 13.30
CA GLY A 7 18.14 23.19 12.51
C GLY A 7 17.27 24.36 12.04
N GLU A 8 17.72 25.08 11.01
CA GLU A 8 16.78 25.75 10.11
C GLU A 8 16.03 24.68 9.29
N VAL A 9 14.84 24.31 9.77
CA VAL A 9 13.87 23.57 8.97
C VAL A 9 13.40 24.51 7.86
N ARG A 10 13.98 24.35 6.66
CA ARG A 10 13.60 25.11 5.48
C ARG A 10 12.21 24.66 5.02
N ILE A 11 11.18 25.31 5.52
CA ILE A 11 9.82 25.23 4.99
C ILE A 11 9.88 25.82 3.58
N MET A 12 9.80 24.98 2.55
CA MET A 12 9.63 25.43 1.17
C MET A 12 8.13 25.56 0.89
N THR A 13 7.61 26.74 1.19
CA THR A 13 6.22 27.13 0.90
C THR A 13 6.09 27.44 -0.58
N ILE A 14 5.24 26.68 -1.27
CA ILE A 14 4.66 27.10 -2.55
C ILE A 14 3.16 27.07 -2.31
N ASP A 15 2.61 28.26 -2.05
CA ASP A 15 1.26 28.57 -1.56
C ASP A 15 0.88 27.97 -0.20
N GLN A 16 0.13 28.71 0.61
CA GLN A 16 -0.17 28.45 2.02
C GLN A 16 -1.14 27.25 2.25
N GLN A 17 -1.11 26.23 1.40
CA GLN A 17 -1.95 25.06 1.54
C GLN A 17 -1.20 23.99 2.31
N GLN A 18 -1.71 23.68 3.51
CA GLN A 18 -1.22 22.56 4.31
C GLN A 18 -1.43 21.26 3.53
N ILE A 19 -0.34 20.65 3.06
CA ILE A 19 -0.40 19.34 2.40
C ILE A 19 -0.50 18.25 3.45
N TYR A 20 -1.56 17.47 3.38
CA TYR A 20 -1.74 16.31 4.24
C TYR A 20 -0.95 15.12 3.71
N GLY A 21 -0.18 14.47 4.58
CA GLY A 21 0.53 13.25 4.26
C GLY A 21 -0.42 12.07 4.01
N PRO A 22 0.08 10.97 3.42
CA PRO A 22 -0.73 9.78 3.13
C PRO A 22 -1.27 9.08 4.38
N ASP A 23 -0.82 9.45 5.59
CA ASP A 23 -1.23 8.87 6.85
C ASP A 23 -1.93 9.85 7.81
N ALA A 24 -2.27 11.05 7.33
CA ALA A 24 -2.98 12.07 8.10
C ALA A 24 -4.33 11.54 8.61
N GLY A 25 -4.71 11.86 9.86
CA GLY A 25 -5.99 11.43 10.42
C GLY A 25 -6.14 9.94 10.74
N ILE A 26 -5.15 9.09 10.44
CA ILE A 26 -5.21 7.65 10.76
C ILE A 26 -4.77 7.42 12.21
N PRO A 27 -5.62 6.82 13.09
CA PRO A 27 -5.28 6.63 14.49
C PRO A 27 -4.27 5.49 14.71
N SER A 28 -4.42 4.38 13.98
CA SER A 28 -3.57 3.19 14.13
C SER A 28 -2.13 3.47 13.70
N PRO A 29 -1.12 3.32 14.60
CA PRO A 29 0.29 3.49 14.25
C PRO A 29 0.74 2.52 13.15
N PHE A 30 0.22 1.29 13.19
CA PHE A 30 0.52 0.26 12.20
C PHE A 30 0.00 0.68 10.80
N THR A 31 -1.25 1.11 10.73
CA THR A 31 -1.87 1.57 9.47
C THR A 31 -1.16 2.81 8.92
N ARG A 32 -0.76 3.76 9.79
CA ARG A 32 0.04 4.91 9.37
C ARG A 32 1.36 4.49 8.72
N GLN A 33 2.08 3.57 9.35
CA GLN A 33 3.34 3.08 8.82
C GLN A 33 3.14 2.33 7.49
N LEU A 34 2.09 1.53 7.38
CA LEU A 34 1.70 0.84 6.16
C LEU A 34 1.45 1.84 5.03
N TYR A 35 0.63 2.87 5.27
CA TYR A 35 0.26 3.86 4.26
C TYR A 35 1.46 4.68 3.81
N ARG A 36 2.32 5.14 4.74
CA ARG A 36 3.57 5.82 4.41
C ARG A 36 4.47 4.97 3.51
N ARG A 37 4.67 3.70 3.88
CA ARG A 37 5.52 2.77 3.11
C ARG A 37 4.93 2.48 1.73
N ALA A 38 3.63 2.27 1.64
CA ALA A 38 2.96 1.97 0.40
C ALA A 38 2.93 3.18 -0.55
N PHE A 39 2.59 4.36 -0.04
CA PHE A 39 2.60 5.60 -0.81
C PHE A 39 4.02 5.97 -1.29
N ARG A 40 5.05 5.81 -0.46
CA ARG A 40 6.45 6.02 -0.88
C ARG A 40 6.84 5.12 -2.06
N ARG A 41 6.34 3.88 -2.13
CA ARG A 41 6.60 3.02 -3.30
C ARG A 41 5.96 3.58 -4.57
N PHE A 42 4.77 4.16 -4.48
CA PHE A 42 4.13 4.82 -5.60
C PHE A 42 4.92 6.05 -6.06
N LEU A 43 5.38 6.90 -5.13
CA LEU A 43 6.24 8.04 -5.47
C LEU A 43 7.52 7.62 -6.19
N ARG A 44 8.15 6.52 -5.75
CA ARG A 44 9.34 5.98 -6.40
C ARG A 44 9.05 5.41 -7.79
N TYR A 45 7.86 4.86 -8.02
CA TYR A 45 7.44 4.44 -9.35
C TYR A 45 7.30 5.63 -10.31
N LEU A 46 6.84 6.78 -9.82
CA LEU A 46 6.70 8.01 -10.61
C LEU A 46 7.98 8.86 -10.69
N ASP A 47 9.05 8.50 -9.99
CA ASP A 47 10.24 9.33 -9.80
C ASP A 47 9.94 10.73 -9.20
N MET A 48 8.97 10.74 -8.27
CA MET A 48 8.45 11.95 -7.62
C MET A 48 8.64 11.93 -6.09
N GLU A 49 9.65 11.22 -5.59
CA GLU A 49 9.95 11.21 -4.16
C GLU A 49 10.27 12.63 -3.66
N GLY A 50 9.58 13.07 -2.62
CA GLY A 50 9.70 14.45 -2.10
C GLY A 50 8.97 15.53 -2.90
N LYS A 51 8.27 15.18 -3.99
CA LYS A 51 7.54 16.12 -4.87
C LYS A 51 6.02 16.02 -4.72
N GLN A 52 5.52 15.81 -3.51
CA GLN A 52 4.08 15.62 -3.24
C GLN A 52 3.24 16.84 -3.64
N ALA A 53 3.75 18.06 -3.46
CA ALA A 53 3.08 19.27 -3.92
C ALA A 53 2.85 19.25 -5.44
N ALA A 54 3.85 18.81 -6.21
CA ALA A 54 3.75 18.72 -7.66
C ALA A 54 2.74 17.65 -8.12
N LEU A 55 2.50 16.60 -7.33
CA LEU A 55 1.43 15.62 -7.63
C LEU A 55 0.04 16.21 -7.48
N LEU A 56 -0.17 17.12 -6.52
CA LEU A 56 -1.47 17.75 -6.28
C LEU A 56 -1.83 18.80 -7.34
N GLN A 57 -0.83 19.32 -8.04
CA GLN A 57 -1.02 20.28 -9.15
C GLN A 57 -1.33 19.60 -10.50
N GLN A 58 -1.35 18.27 -10.55
CA GLN A 58 -1.62 17.53 -11.77
C GLN A 58 -3.11 17.47 -12.07
N ASP A 59 -3.45 17.40 -13.36
CA ASP A 59 -4.80 17.14 -13.80
C ASP A 59 -5.31 15.78 -13.27
N HIS A 60 -6.57 15.74 -12.85
CA HIS A 60 -7.18 14.53 -12.30
C HIS A 60 -7.10 13.33 -13.24
N LYS A 61 -7.18 13.51 -14.57
CA LYS A 61 -7.07 12.40 -15.53
C LYS A 61 -5.65 11.87 -15.61
N LEU A 62 -4.65 12.74 -15.46
CA LEU A 62 -3.25 12.34 -15.42
C LEU A 62 -2.97 11.50 -14.18
N ILE A 63 -3.47 11.94 -13.02
CA ILE A 63 -3.36 11.18 -11.76
C ILE A 63 -4.01 9.80 -11.91
N GLU A 64 -5.23 9.74 -12.43
CA GLU A 64 -5.90 8.45 -12.67
C GLU A 64 -5.09 7.53 -13.59
N SER A 65 -4.53 8.08 -14.68
CA SER A 65 -3.69 7.34 -15.62
C SER A 65 -2.42 6.79 -14.95
N GLN A 66 -1.75 7.59 -14.12
CA GLN A 66 -0.58 7.16 -13.36
C GLN A 66 -0.90 6.04 -12.37
N ILE A 67 -2.05 6.10 -11.70
CA ILE A 67 -2.47 5.04 -10.77
C ILE A 67 -2.78 3.76 -11.54
N ILE A 68 -3.43 3.86 -12.70
CA ILE A 68 -3.68 2.70 -13.58
C ILE A 68 -2.34 2.11 -14.06
N GLY A 69 -1.40 2.93 -14.52
CA GLY A 69 -0.05 2.49 -14.88
C GLY A 69 0.68 1.79 -13.72
N TYR A 70 0.49 2.29 -12.49
CA TYR A 70 1.04 1.65 -11.31
C TYR A 70 0.39 0.29 -11.01
N ILE A 71 -0.92 0.14 -11.23
CA ILE A 71 -1.61 -1.15 -11.13
C ILE A 71 -1.01 -2.15 -12.12
N HIS A 72 -0.78 -1.75 -13.38
CA HIS A 72 -0.10 -2.58 -14.38
C HIS A 72 1.30 -2.99 -13.92
N PHE A 73 2.10 -2.05 -13.42
CA PHE A 73 3.42 -2.36 -12.86
C PHE A 73 3.36 -3.37 -11.70
N LEU A 74 2.42 -3.18 -10.76
CA LEU A 74 2.26 -4.11 -9.63
C LEU A 74 1.82 -5.50 -10.09
N SER A 75 0.94 -5.57 -11.08
CA SER A 75 0.48 -6.83 -11.68
C SER A 75 1.59 -7.54 -12.45
N GLU A 76 2.20 -6.86 -13.42
CA GLU A 76 3.06 -7.49 -14.42
C GLU A 76 4.49 -7.68 -13.93
N VAL A 77 5.02 -6.71 -13.17
CA VAL A 77 6.41 -6.72 -12.70
C VAL A 77 6.51 -7.28 -11.29
N ARG A 78 5.63 -6.87 -10.38
CA ARG A 78 5.65 -7.33 -8.98
C ARG A 78 4.83 -8.58 -8.72
N LYS A 79 4.03 -9.03 -9.69
CA LYS A 79 3.19 -10.24 -9.60
C LYS A 79 2.28 -10.22 -8.36
N TYR A 80 1.70 -9.05 -8.07
CA TYR A 80 0.79 -8.90 -6.93
C TYR A 80 -0.48 -9.72 -7.15
N GLY A 81 -0.87 -10.49 -6.14
CA GLY A 81 -2.20 -11.08 -6.07
C GLY A 81 -3.27 -10.02 -5.81
N ARG A 82 -4.53 -10.34 -6.09
CA ARG A 82 -5.66 -9.39 -6.02
C ARG A 82 -5.74 -8.64 -4.68
N TYR A 83 -5.56 -9.33 -3.56
CA TYR A 83 -5.63 -8.72 -2.24
C TYR A 83 -4.45 -7.79 -1.93
N SER A 84 -3.31 -8.00 -2.58
CA SER A 84 -2.10 -7.20 -2.39
C SER A 84 -2.22 -5.78 -2.97
N PHE A 85 -3.23 -5.51 -3.80
CA PHE A 85 -3.52 -4.16 -4.32
C PHE A 85 -4.22 -3.26 -3.30
N HIS A 86 -4.89 -3.82 -2.28
CA HIS A 86 -5.64 -3.00 -1.32
C HIS A 86 -4.75 -2.01 -0.56
N PRO A 87 -3.64 -2.42 0.10
CA PRO A 87 -2.81 -1.47 0.84
C PRO A 87 -2.24 -0.31 0.01
N PRO A 88 -1.64 -0.52 -1.18
CA PRO A 88 -1.13 0.59 -1.98
C PRO A 88 -2.23 1.52 -2.49
N LEU A 89 -3.34 0.98 -3.02
CA LEU A 89 -4.41 1.82 -3.54
C LEU A 89 -5.13 2.60 -2.43
N ALA A 90 -5.35 1.98 -1.27
CA ALA A 90 -5.94 2.67 -0.12
C ALA A 90 -5.07 3.84 0.34
N ALA A 91 -3.74 3.66 0.38
CA ALA A 91 -2.82 4.74 0.75
C ALA A 91 -2.80 5.89 -0.27
N ILE A 92 -2.83 5.57 -1.57
CA ILE A 92 -2.87 6.57 -2.65
C ILE A 92 -4.19 7.34 -2.61
N PHE A 93 -5.33 6.64 -2.54
CA PHE A 93 -6.64 7.28 -2.48
C PHE A 93 -6.79 8.17 -1.25
N HIS A 94 -6.36 7.67 -0.10
CA HIS A 94 -6.40 8.44 1.14
C HIS A 94 -5.56 9.72 1.03
N PHE A 95 -4.36 9.68 0.43
CA PHE A 95 -3.58 10.89 0.19
C PHE A 95 -4.34 11.92 -0.65
N TYR A 96 -4.94 11.52 -1.77
CA TYR A 96 -5.68 12.46 -2.62
C TYR A 96 -6.96 12.97 -1.96
N GLU A 97 -7.70 12.11 -1.25
CA GLU A 97 -8.90 12.52 -0.49
C GLU A 97 -8.59 13.51 0.62
N MET A 98 -7.51 13.29 1.38
CA MET A 98 -7.09 14.22 2.44
C MET A 98 -6.63 15.58 1.89
N ASN A 99 -6.36 15.68 0.59
CA ASN A 99 -5.98 16.93 -0.08
C ASN A 99 -7.07 17.38 -1.08
N ASP A 100 -8.32 16.98 -0.87
CA ASP A 100 -9.52 17.42 -1.62
C ASP A 100 -9.50 17.12 -3.14
N ILE A 101 -8.75 16.10 -3.56
CA ILE A 101 -8.72 15.64 -4.96
C ILE A 101 -9.59 14.40 -5.11
N LEU A 102 -10.72 14.55 -5.78
CA LEU A 102 -11.67 13.47 -6.07
C LEU A 102 -11.26 12.69 -7.31
N LEU A 103 -10.90 11.42 -7.12
CA LEU A 103 -10.54 10.49 -8.19
C LEU A 103 -11.69 9.51 -8.49
N ASN A 104 -11.82 9.08 -9.74
CA ASN A 104 -12.79 8.04 -10.10
C ASN A 104 -12.30 6.66 -9.68
N LYS A 105 -12.43 6.35 -8.38
CA LYS A 105 -12.05 5.06 -7.79
C LYS A 105 -12.67 3.88 -8.54
N ARG A 106 -13.94 3.98 -8.94
CA ARG A 106 -14.67 2.93 -9.67
C ARG A 106 -14.01 2.60 -11.01
N LYS A 107 -13.52 3.61 -11.74
CA LYS A 107 -12.78 3.43 -12.98
C LYS A 107 -11.44 2.76 -12.70
N ILE A 108 -10.66 3.28 -11.75
CA ILE A 108 -9.32 2.78 -11.42
C ILE A 108 -9.36 1.31 -10.99
N THR A 109 -10.30 0.93 -10.12
CA THR A 109 -10.38 -0.44 -9.57
C THR A 109 -10.73 -1.49 -10.61
N ARG A 110 -11.31 -1.12 -11.77
CA ARG A 110 -11.58 -2.07 -12.87
C ARG A 110 -10.32 -2.60 -13.54
N PHE A 111 -9.18 -1.93 -13.35
CA PHE A 111 -7.89 -2.35 -13.90
C PHE A 111 -7.14 -3.33 -12.98
N ILE A 112 -7.69 -3.63 -11.78
CA ILE A 112 -7.15 -4.68 -10.93
C ILE A 112 -7.46 -6.03 -11.60
N PRO A 113 -6.48 -6.93 -11.77
CA PRO A 113 -6.71 -8.24 -12.36
C PRO A 113 -7.80 -9.02 -11.61
N ALA A 114 -8.54 -9.85 -12.35
CA ALA A 114 -9.42 -10.84 -11.73
C ALA A 114 -8.59 -11.84 -10.92
N ASP A 115 -9.20 -12.42 -9.89
CA ASP A 115 -8.56 -13.50 -9.15
C ASP A 115 -8.55 -14.74 -10.05
N ASP A 116 -7.39 -15.15 -10.53
CA ASP A 116 -7.25 -16.40 -11.28
C ASP A 116 -7.19 -17.63 -10.34
N SER A 117 -7.32 -17.43 -9.02
CA SER A 117 -7.39 -18.50 -8.02
C SER A 117 -8.57 -19.46 -8.19
N ASP A 118 -9.59 -19.07 -8.97
CA ASP A 118 -10.78 -19.91 -9.22
C ASP A 118 -10.64 -20.81 -10.47
N LYS A 119 -9.52 -20.75 -11.21
CA LYS A 119 -9.37 -21.45 -12.50
C LYS A 119 -8.61 -22.77 -12.47
N SER A 120 -8.17 -23.24 -11.31
CA SER A 120 -7.74 -24.64 -11.16
C SER A 120 -8.82 -25.41 -10.43
N ALA A 121 -9.59 -26.20 -11.17
CA ALA A 121 -10.45 -27.25 -10.62
C ALA A 121 -9.66 -28.29 -9.78
N ASP A 122 -8.32 -28.23 -9.82
CA ASP A 122 -7.39 -28.99 -9.00
C ASP A 122 -6.75 -28.18 -7.85
N SER A 123 -7.05 -26.89 -7.70
CA SER A 123 -6.59 -26.10 -6.54
C SER A 123 -7.63 -26.10 -5.43
N ALA A 124 -7.66 -27.20 -4.69
CA ALA A 124 -8.00 -27.20 -3.26
C ALA A 124 -6.99 -26.37 -2.41
N ALA A 125 -6.37 -25.36 -3.02
CA ALA A 125 -5.34 -24.49 -2.46
C ALA A 125 -5.80 -23.02 -2.50
N THR A 126 -7.10 -22.78 -2.32
CA THR A 126 -7.44 -21.85 -1.25
C THR A 126 -6.96 -22.51 0.03
N ASN A 127 -5.68 -22.32 0.36
CA ASN A 127 -5.25 -22.32 1.76
C ASN A 127 -5.91 -21.09 2.41
N GLY A 128 -7.25 -21.10 2.46
CA GLY A 128 -7.97 -20.36 3.47
C GLY A 128 -7.40 -20.80 4.81
N ASP A 129 -7.53 -19.93 5.79
CA ASP A 129 -7.14 -20.14 7.18
C ASP A 129 -7.93 -21.33 7.75
N ARG A 130 -7.59 -22.54 7.30
CA ARG A 130 -8.24 -23.79 7.66
C ARG A 130 -7.68 -24.16 9.00
N ALA A 131 -8.54 -24.27 9.99
CA ALA A 131 -8.15 -24.83 11.27
C ALA A 131 -7.54 -26.22 11.06
N TYR A 132 -6.44 -26.49 11.77
CA TYR A 132 -5.86 -27.83 11.81
C TYR A 132 -6.89 -28.85 12.28
N THR A 133 -6.87 -30.05 11.70
CA THR A 133 -7.67 -31.16 12.22
C THR A 133 -7.09 -31.66 13.54
N HIS A 134 -7.89 -32.44 14.26
CA HIS A 134 -7.44 -33.04 15.51
C HIS A 134 -6.20 -33.92 15.33
N GLU A 135 -6.14 -34.67 14.23
CA GLU A 135 -5.02 -35.55 13.88
C GLU A 135 -3.76 -34.74 13.56
N GLU A 136 -3.89 -33.65 12.82
CA GLU A 136 -2.77 -32.75 12.49
C GLU A 136 -2.22 -32.08 13.76
N ILE A 137 -3.11 -31.63 14.65
CA ILE A 137 -2.72 -31.10 15.97
C ILE A 137 -1.97 -32.17 16.77
N HIS A 138 -2.47 -33.40 16.80
CA HIS A 138 -1.81 -34.50 17.51
C HIS A 138 -0.40 -34.79 16.96
N GLN A 139 -0.25 -34.83 15.63
CA GLN A 139 1.05 -35.00 14.98
C GLN A 139 2.02 -33.88 15.32
N ILE A 140 1.56 -32.63 15.32
CA ILE A 140 2.38 -31.47 15.73
C ILE A 140 2.84 -31.63 17.18
N ILE A 141 1.97 -32.05 18.09
CA ILE A 141 2.31 -32.24 19.50
C ILE A 141 3.39 -33.32 19.68
N VAL A 142 3.25 -34.46 18.99
CA VAL A 142 4.23 -35.57 19.05
C VAL A 142 5.58 -35.11 18.52
N LEU A 143 5.61 -34.44 17.35
CA LEU A 143 6.84 -33.91 16.76
C LEU A 143 7.56 -32.93 17.69
N LEU A 144 6.82 -32.11 18.43
CA LEU A 144 7.41 -31.18 19.38
C LEU A 144 8.01 -31.90 20.59
N GLN A 145 7.39 -32.98 21.08
CA GLN A 145 7.92 -33.76 22.20
C GLN A 145 9.25 -34.44 21.87
N ASP A 146 9.41 -34.93 20.65
CA ASP A 146 10.64 -35.56 20.17
C ASP A 146 11.81 -34.57 20.01
N ILE A 147 11.54 -33.27 19.91
CA ILE A 147 12.59 -32.22 19.81
C ILE A 147 13.14 -31.83 21.19
N TYR A 148 12.39 -32.07 22.28
CA TYR A 148 12.77 -31.71 23.65
C TYR A 148 13.31 -32.90 24.46
N HIS A 149 13.65 -34.00 23.81
CA HIS A 149 14.32 -35.19 24.36
C HIS A 149 15.58 -35.53 23.57
#